data_AF-A0A7S3E078-F1
#
_entry.id   AF-A0A7S3E078-F1
#
_cell.length_a   1.000
_cell.length_b   1.000
_cell.length_c   1.000
_cell.angle_alpha   90.00
_cell.angle_beta   90.00
_cell.angle_gamma   90.00
#
_symmetry.space_group_name_H-M   'P 1'
#
loop_
_entity.id
_entity.type
_entity.pdbx_description
1 polymer ?
#
loop_
_entity_poly.entity_id
_entity_poly.type
_entity_poly.pdbx_seq_one_letter_code
_entity_poly.pdbx_strand_id
1 'polypeptide(L)'
;QLSSGQAAILLGSGLQQKPDDALAAALNLPVNQIRALANKGLRKIYGVLKESKETLIDRSLPIPKKVQLEAHDVTVDEDLDEAAAEALSLDKLGHFAIRADDVDLKGALNGGAVPQSGTVSVKSKHSKGTPGSKSPYKKDKKRRKSSDKRKSSDKRKRS
;
A
#
# COMPACT_ATOMS: atom_id res chain seq x y z
N GLN A 1 20.93 -10.91 -21.91
CA GLN A 1 20.90 -12.10 -22.78
C GLN A 1 21.89 -13.17 -22.32
N LEU A 2 21.53 -14.44 -22.51
CA LEU A 2 22.33 -15.61 -22.12
C LEU A 2 23.21 -16.04 -23.31
N SER A 3 24.48 -16.33 -23.10
CA SER A 3 25.37 -16.84 -24.17
C SER A 3 25.01 -18.29 -24.52
N SER A 4 25.25 -18.69 -25.77
CA SER A 4 25.02 -20.07 -26.26
C SER A 4 25.72 -21.12 -25.39
N GLY A 5 26.96 -20.88 -24.97
CA GLY A 5 27.68 -21.78 -24.07
C GLY A 5 27.04 -21.86 -22.68
N GLN A 6 26.52 -20.75 -22.15
CA GLN A 6 25.81 -20.73 -20.86
C GLN A 6 24.48 -21.49 -20.95
N ALA A 7 23.76 -21.32 -22.05
CA ALA A 7 22.51 -22.05 -22.32
C ALA A 7 22.75 -23.56 -22.45
N ALA A 8 23.78 -23.97 -23.21
CA ALA A 8 24.15 -25.37 -23.38
C ALA A 8 24.55 -26.02 -22.06
N ILE A 9 25.33 -25.32 -21.22
CA ILE A 9 25.71 -25.81 -19.89
C ILE A 9 24.48 -25.97 -19.00
N LEU A 10 23.60 -24.97 -18.93
CA LEU A 10 22.37 -25.05 -18.11
C LEU A 10 21.41 -26.14 -18.61
N LEU A 11 21.33 -26.37 -19.91
CA LEU A 11 20.57 -27.49 -20.48
C LEU A 11 21.19 -28.83 -20.08
N GLY A 12 22.51 -28.94 -20.19
CA GLY A 12 23.27 -30.15 -19.88
C GLY A 12 23.22 -30.54 -18.40
N SER A 13 23.40 -29.56 -17.50
CA SER A 13 23.39 -29.82 -16.06
C SER A 13 21.97 -29.83 -15.47
N GLY A 14 21.09 -28.96 -15.94
CA GLY A 14 19.73 -28.82 -15.40
C GLY A 14 18.74 -29.84 -15.97
N LEU A 15 18.67 -29.94 -17.31
CA LEU A 15 17.67 -30.77 -17.98
C LEU A 15 18.16 -32.20 -18.25
N GLN A 16 19.41 -32.33 -18.72
CA GLN A 16 20.01 -33.63 -19.03
C GLN A 16 20.72 -34.28 -17.83
N GLN A 17 20.84 -33.55 -16.70
CA GLN A 17 21.48 -34.01 -15.45
C GLN A 17 22.85 -34.65 -15.65
N LYS A 18 23.63 -34.15 -16.62
CA LYS A 18 24.99 -34.65 -16.86
C LYS A 18 25.94 -34.13 -15.78
N PRO A 19 26.91 -34.97 -15.33
CA PRO A 19 27.92 -34.53 -14.39
C PRO A 19 28.83 -33.48 -15.03
N ASP A 20 29.42 -32.62 -14.19
CA ASP A 20 30.29 -31.53 -14.65
C ASP A 20 31.47 -32.02 -15.49
N ASP A 21 32.02 -33.19 -15.17
CA ASP A 21 33.15 -33.80 -15.91
C ASP A 21 32.75 -34.21 -17.34
N ALA A 22 31.54 -34.75 -17.52
CA ALA A 22 31.04 -35.12 -18.84
C ALA A 22 30.74 -33.88 -19.69
N LEU A 23 30.25 -32.80 -19.07
CA LEU A 23 30.04 -31.53 -19.74
C LEU A 23 31.37 -30.85 -20.09
N ALA A 24 32.38 -30.97 -19.22
CA ALA A 24 33.73 -30.45 -19.42
C ALA A 24 34.39 -31.11 -20.64
N ALA A 25 34.26 -32.44 -20.75
CA ALA A 25 34.73 -33.19 -21.91
C ALA A 25 33.95 -32.82 -23.18
N ALA A 26 32.61 -32.74 -23.13
CA ALA A 26 31.79 -32.44 -24.30
C ALA A 26 31.99 -31.03 -24.87
N LEU A 27 32.31 -30.06 -24.00
CA LEU A 27 32.49 -28.66 -24.37
C LEU A 27 33.96 -28.26 -24.50
N ASN A 28 34.91 -29.17 -24.25
CA ASN A 28 36.34 -28.90 -24.18
C ASN A 28 36.69 -27.71 -23.26
N LEU A 29 36.07 -27.68 -22.09
CA LEU A 29 36.27 -26.63 -21.08
C LEU A 29 36.71 -27.26 -19.75
N PRO A 30 37.57 -26.59 -18.97
CA PRO A 30 37.87 -27.05 -17.62
C PRO A 30 36.63 -26.99 -16.72
N VAL A 31 36.50 -27.97 -15.82
CA VAL A 31 35.35 -28.14 -14.91
C VAL A 31 35.02 -26.87 -14.12
N ASN A 32 36.06 -26.15 -13.65
CA ASN A 32 35.89 -24.90 -12.92
C ASN A 32 35.20 -23.81 -13.76
N GLN A 33 35.46 -23.75 -15.07
CA GLN A 33 34.81 -22.79 -15.96
C GLN A 33 33.34 -23.14 -16.21
N ILE A 34 32.98 -24.42 -16.24
CA ILE A 34 31.58 -24.85 -16.36
C ILE A 34 30.75 -24.29 -15.21
N ARG A 35 31.21 -24.50 -13.97
CA ARG A 35 30.55 -23.96 -12.77
C ARG A 35 30.49 -22.43 -12.79
N ALA A 36 31.57 -21.78 -13.18
CA ALA A 36 31.61 -20.32 -13.29
C ALA A 36 30.59 -19.79 -14.33
N LEU A 37 30.52 -20.42 -15.51
CA LEU A 37 29.59 -20.05 -16.58
C LEU A 37 28.14 -20.33 -16.19
N ALA A 38 27.88 -21.46 -15.53
CA ALA A 38 26.56 -21.80 -14.97
C ALA A 38 26.11 -20.76 -13.95
N ASN A 39 26.95 -20.42 -12.96
CA ASN A 39 26.67 -19.40 -11.96
C ASN A 39 26.41 -18.03 -12.60
N LYS A 40 27.21 -17.66 -13.60
CA LYS A 40 27.00 -16.41 -14.36
C LYS A 40 25.69 -16.43 -15.14
N GLY A 41 25.27 -17.59 -15.65
CA GLY A 41 23.96 -17.76 -16.28
C GLY A 41 22.80 -17.61 -15.29
N LEU A 42 22.89 -18.29 -14.14
CA LEU A 42 21.89 -18.23 -13.08
C LEU A 42 21.69 -16.81 -12.52
N ARG A 43 22.79 -16.05 -12.31
CA ARG A 43 22.69 -14.65 -11.89
C ARG A 43 21.92 -13.77 -12.88
N LYS A 44 22.09 -14.01 -14.18
CA LYS A 44 21.32 -13.28 -15.21
C LYS A 44 19.84 -13.64 -15.17
N ILE A 45 19.51 -14.92 -15.02
CA ILE A 45 18.11 -15.37 -14.89
C ILE A 45 17.48 -14.75 -13.65
N TYR A 46 18.19 -14.79 -12.51
CA TYR A 46 17.76 -14.14 -11.28
C TYR A 46 17.53 -12.64 -11.46
N GLY A 47 18.43 -11.93 -12.15
CA GLY A 47 18.27 -10.50 -12.45
C GLY A 47 16.97 -10.20 -13.19
N VAL A 48 16.68 -10.94 -14.27
CA VAL A 48 15.43 -10.77 -15.03
C VAL A 48 14.20 -11.07 -14.18
N LEU A 49 14.24 -12.13 -13.36
CA LEU A 49 13.12 -12.46 -12.46
C LEU A 49 12.92 -11.38 -11.40
N LYS A 50 14.00 -10.83 -10.86
CA LYS A 50 13.97 -9.73 -9.89
C LYS A 50 13.37 -8.47 -10.51
N GLU A 51 13.87 -8.05 -11.68
CA GLU A 51 13.32 -6.91 -12.43
C GLU A 51 11.82 -7.11 -12.73
N SER A 52 11.41 -8.33 -13.12
CA SER A 52 9.99 -8.62 -13.37
C SER A 52 9.13 -8.47 -12.10
N LYS A 53 9.66 -8.80 -10.93
CA LYS A 53 8.96 -8.59 -9.65
C LYS A 53 8.94 -7.12 -9.25
N GLU A 54 10.07 -6.43 -9.39
CA GLU A 54 10.19 -5.00 -9.08
C GLU A 54 9.23 -4.17 -9.95
N THR A 55 9.15 -4.44 -11.24
CA THR A 55 8.19 -3.77 -12.14
C THR A 55 6.73 -4.01 -11.78
N LEU A 56 6.38 -5.17 -11.21
CA LEU A 56 5.03 -5.42 -10.69
C LEU A 56 4.77 -4.61 -9.41
N ILE A 57 5.76 -4.53 -8.52
CA ILE A 57 5.67 -3.72 -7.30
C ILE A 57 5.53 -2.25 -7.68
N ASP A 58 6.36 -1.73 -8.59
CA ASP A 58 6.29 -0.34 -9.04
C ASP A 58 4.94 0.03 -9.65
N ARG A 59 4.32 -0.89 -10.41
CA ARG A 59 2.96 -0.70 -10.94
C ARG A 59 1.89 -0.70 -9.85
N SER A 60 2.13 -1.40 -8.74
CA SER A 60 1.20 -1.46 -7.61
C SER A 60 1.35 -0.27 -6.65
N LEU A 61 2.49 0.45 -6.70
CA LEU A 61 2.72 1.62 -5.87
C LEU A 61 1.81 2.78 -6.32
N PRO A 62 1.14 3.48 -5.38
CA PRO A 62 0.40 4.68 -5.72
C PRO A 62 1.36 5.71 -6.30
N ILE A 63 1.07 6.21 -7.50
CA ILE A 63 1.85 7.30 -8.11
C ILE A 63 1.88 8.46 -7.09
N PRO A 64 3.07 8.92 -6.67
CA PRO A 64 3.16 10.06 -5.75
C PRO A 64 2.51 11.25 -6.45
N LYS A 65 1.36 11.68 -5.94
CA LYS A 65 0.74 12.91 -6.41
C LYS A 65 1.75 14.02 -6.14
N LYS A 66 2.18 14.70 -7.20
CA LYS A 66 2.98 15.90 -7.10
C LYS A 66 2.11 16.96 -6.41
N VAL A 67 2.13 16.97 -5.09
CA VAL A 67 1.50 18.00 -4.29
C VAL A 67 2.36 19.24 -4.51
N GLN A 68 1.76 20.29 -5.07
CA GLN A 68 2.36 21.62 -5.03
C GLN A 68 2.41 22.01 -3.56
N LEU A 69 3.61 21.96 -2.99
CA LEU A 69 3.87 22.49 -1.66
C LEU A 69 4.03 23.99 -1.85
N GLU A 70 2.92 24.72 -1.74
CA GLU A 70 2.97 26.16 -1.57
C GLU A 70 3.57 26.44 -0.19
N ALA A 71 4.42 27.48 -0.11
CA ALA A 71 4.91 27.93 1.19
C ALA A 71 3.72 28.31 2.06
N HIS A 72 3.71 27.83 3.30
CA HIS A 72 2.72 28.26 4.26
C HIS A 72 2.89 29.76 4.50
N ASP A 73 1.79 30.52 4.46
CA ASP A 73 1.80 31.97 4.72
C ASP A 73 2.21 32.30 6.16
N VAL A 74 2.15 31.31 7.06
CA VAL A 74 2.50 31.39 8.48
C VAL A 74 3.73 30.54 8.73
N THR A 75 4.70 31.10 9.45
CA THR A 75 5.90 30.37 9.85
C THR A 75 5.59 29.36 10.96
N VAL A 76 6.38 28.30 11.05
CA VAL A 76 6.21 27.29 12.11
C VAL A 76 6.33 27.93 13.50
N ASP A 77 7.20 28.94 13.63
CA ASP A 77 7.40 29.65 14.89
C ASP A 77 6.15 30.48 15.27
N GLU A 78 5.53 31.18 14.32
CA GLU A 78 4.29 31.93 14.56
C GLU A 78 3.11 31.01 14.96
N ASP A 79 2.97 29.85 14.33
CA ASP A 79 1.92 28.86 14.66
C ASP A 79 2.14 28.26 16.07
N LEU A 80 3.39 28.06 16.47
CA LEU A 80 3.74 27.60 17.83
C LEU A 80 3.45 28.66 18.89
N ASP A 81 3.73 29.93 18.59
CA ASP A 81 3.44 31.04 19.49
C ASP A 81 1.93 31.29 19.61
N GLU A 82 1.17 31.19 18.51
CA GLU A 82 -0.30 31.25 18.53
C GLU A 82 -0.89 30.08 19.33
N ALA A 83 -0.41 28.85 19.13
CA ALA A 83 -0.83 27.68 19.90
C ALA A 83 -0.46 27.77 21.40
N ALA A 84 0.67 28.41 21.72
CA ALA A 84 1.07 28.67 23.11
C ALA A 84 0.19 29.75 23.75
N ALA A 85 -0.24 30.75 22.99
CA ALA A 85 -1.18 31.78 23.45
C ALA A 85 -2.61 31.24 23.60
N GLU A 86 -3.02 30.32 22.72
CA GLU A 86 -4.29 29.60 22.80
C GLU A 86 -4.25 28.37 23.72
N ALA A 87 -3.12 28.12 24.39
CA ALA A 87 -2.94 26.97 25.27
C ALA A 87 -4.12 26.87 26.22
N LEU A 88 -4.90 25.81 26.05
CA LEU A 88 -6.10 25.57 26.83
C LEU A 88 -5.70 25.51 28.30
N SER A 89 -6.09 26.55 29.05
CA SER A 89 -6.02 26.55 30.51
C SER A 89 -6.51 25.21 31.04
N LEU A 90 -5.75 24.57 31.94
CA LEU A 90 -6.03 23.22 32.46
C LEU A 90 -7.49 23.03 32.91
N ASP A 91 -8.13 24.10 33.39
CA ASP A 91 -9.55 24.12 33.77
C ASP A 91 -10.52 23.81 32.62
N LYS A 92 -10.14 24.16 31.39
CA LYS A 92 -10.89 23.84 30.15
C LYS A 92 -10.56 22.45 29.62
N LEU A 93 -9.66 21.67 30.23
CA LEU A 93 -9.39 20.29 29.79
C LEU A 93 -10.20 19.26 30.59
N GLY A 94 -10.82 19.65 31.70
CA GLY A 94 -11.60 18.76 32.55
C GLY A 94 -12.81 18.11 31.87
N HIS A 95 -13.38 18.74 30.82
CA HIS A 95 -14.49 18.17 30.05
C HIS A 95 -14.04 17.13 28.99
N PHE A 96 -12.74 17.04 28.74
CA PHE A 96 -12.14 15.98 27.92
C PHE A 96 -11.49 14.88 28.77
N ALA A 97 -11.54 15.01 30.10
CA ALA A 97 -10.99 14.01 31.01
C ALA A 97 -11.86 12.74 31.00
N ILE A 98 -11.44 11.81 30.15
CA ILE A 98 -11.99 10.47 30.08
C ILE A 98 -11.77 9.76 31.42
N ARG A 99 -12.85 9.34 32.07
CA ARG A 99 -12.80 8.48 33.26
C ARG A 99 -12.85 7.02 32.83
N ALA A 100 -12.24 6.12 33.59
CA ALA A 100 -12.26 4.67 33.28
C ALA A 100 -13.70 4.09 33.22
N ASP A 101 -14.66 4.76 33.86
CA ASP A 101 -16.06 4.38 33.87
C ASP A 101 -16.94 5.08 32.83
N ASP A 102 -16.32 5.82 31.92
CA ASP A 102 -17.03 6.59 30.90
C ASP A 102 -17.81 5.66 29.95
N VAL A 103 -19.13 5.86 29.92
CA VAL A 103 -20.09 4.95 29.28
C VAL A 103 -19.92 4.97 27.76
N ASP A 104 -19.61 6.14 27.21
CA ASP A 104 -19.35 6.31 25.78
C ASP A 104 -18.08 5.55 25.35
N LEU A 105 -17.10 5.45 26.25
CA LEU A 105 -15.85 4.74 25.98
C LEU A 105 -15.97 3.24 26.16
N LYS A 106 -16.71 2.77 27.18
CA LYS A 106 -17.09 1.36 27.31
C LYS A 106 -17.93 0.90 26.10
N GLY A 107 -18.82 1.75 25.61
CA GLY A 107 -19.61 1.51 24.39
C GLY A 107 -18.79 1.51 23.11
N ALA A 108 -17.74 2.34 23.01
CA ALA A 108 -16.80 2.29 21.88
C ALA A 108 -15.91 1.04 21.91
N LEU A 109 -15.55 0.56 23.11
CA LEU A 109 -14.70 -0.62 23.29
C LEU A 109 -15.46 -1.93 23.05
N ASN A 110 -16.80 -1.96 23.15
CA ASN A 110 -17.68 -3.11 22.87
C ASN A 110 -17.14 -4.47 23.40
N GLY A 111 -16.39 -4.46 24.52
CA GLY A 111 -15.73 -5.65 25.07
C GLY A 111 -14.76 -6.39 24.12
N GLY A 112 -14.37 -5.80 22.99
CA GLY A 112 -13.57 -6.44 21.95
C GLY A 112 -12.08 -6.11 22.06
N ALA A 113 -11.23 -7.08 21.71
CA ALA A 113 -9.79 -6.89 21.64
C ALA A 113 -9.44 -5.75 20.66
N VAL A 114 -8.57 -4.83 21.11
CA VAL A 114 -8.07 -3.71 20.31
C VAL A 114 -7.37 -4.28 19.07
N PRO A 115 -7.69 -3.82 17.85
CA PRO A 115 -7.02 -4.29 16.65
C PRO A 115 -5.52 -3.96 16.73
N GLN A 116 -4.67 -4.83 16.22
CA GLN A 116 -3.19 -4.69 16.25
C GLN A 116 -2.67 -3.37 15.66
N SER A 117 -3.50 -2.66 14.89
CA SER A 117 -3.24 -1.32 14.34
C SER A 117 -3.40 -0.17 15.35
N GLY A 118 -3.94 -0.41 16.55
CA GLY A 118 -4.09 0.59 17.62
C GLY A 118 -5.13 1.69 17.39
N THR A 119 -5.84 1.72 16.27
CA THR A 119 -6.81 2.77 15.93
C THR A 119 -8.24 2.25 15.89
N VAL A 120 -9.15 2.93 16.61
CA VAL A 120 -10.61 2.69 16.56
C VAL A 120 -11.28 3.96 16.05
N SER A 121 -12.08 3.85 14.98
CA SER A 121 -12.82 4.99 14.41
C SER A 121 -14.31 4.85 14.69
N VAL A 122 -14.89 5.86 15.34
CA VAL A 122 -16.32 5.90 15.63
C VAL A 122 -16.99 6.85 14.65
N LYS A 123 -18.02 6.38 13.95
CA LYS A 123 -18.83 7.20 13.06
C LYS A 123 -19.69 8.15 13.91
N SER A 124 -19.35 9.43 13.94
CA SER A 124 -20.22 10.42 14.58
C SER A 124 -21.56 10.50 13.83
N LYS A 125 -22.66 10.27 14.55
CA LYS A 125 -24.00 10.69 14.10
C LYS A 125 -24.14 12.14 14.56
N HIS A 126 -23.97 13.07 13.63
CA HIS A 126 -24.14 14.50 13.90
C HIS A 126 -25.58 14.74 14.40
N SER A 127 -25.76 14.95 15.71
CA SER A 127 -26.97 15.58 16.22
C SER A 127 -26.97 17.04 15.76
N LYS A 128 -28.15 17.55 15.42
CA LYS A 128 -28.33 18.94 14.99
C LYS A 128 -28.11 19.89 16.17
N GLY A 129 -27.12 20.78 16.05
CA GLY A 129 -27.20 22.17 16.49
C GLY A 129 -26.64 22.54 17.87
N THR A 130 -25.46 23.15 17.86
CA THR A 130 -25.17 24.37 18.63
C THR A 130 -24.78 25.47 17.62
N PRO A 131 -25.35 26.69 17.70
CA PRO A 131 -25.00 27.75 16.75
C PRO A 131 -23.69 28.39 17.20
N GLY A 132 -22.57 28.02 16.56
CA GLY A 132 -21.28 28.65 16.86
C GLY A 132 -20.08 28.15 16.06
N SER A 133 -19.98 26.87 15.70
CA SER A 133 -18.78 26.37 15.02
C SER A 133 -18.97 26.29 13.50
N LYS A 134 -18.51 27.31 12.79
CA LYS A 134 -18.24 27.19 11.34
C LYS A 134 -16.94 26.40 11.19
N SER A 135 -17.05 25.10 10.90
CA SER A 135 -15.93 24.32 10.37
C SER A 135 -15.52 24.87 8.99
N PRO A 136 -14.23 25.21 8.74
CA PRO A 136 -13.80 25.87 7.50
C PRO A 136 -13.72 24.93 6.29
N TYR A 137 -13.99 23.63 6.44
CA TYR A 137 -13.87 22.66 5.35
C TYR A 137 -15.24 22.14 4.89
N LYS A 138 -15.98 22.93 4.09
CA LYS A 138 -17.06 22.41 3.23
C LYS A 138 -16.59 22.38 1.78
N LYS A 139 -16.22 21.17 1.32
CA LYS A 139 -15.92 20.89 -0.09
C LYS A 139 -17.18 20.36 -0.77
N ASP A 140 -17.79 21.16 -1.63
CA ASP A 140 -18.95 20.78 -2.43
C ASP A 140 -18.65 19.58 -3.35
N LYS A 141 -19.27 18.44 -3.07
CA LYS A 141 -19.30 17.29 -4.01
C LYS A 141 -20.68 17.18 -4.65
N LYS A 142 -20.86 17.87 -5.78
CA LYS A 142 -21.88 17.54 -6.79
C LYS A 142 -21.63 16.11 -7.29
N ARG A 143 -22.42 15.13 -6.84
CA ARG A 143 -22.50 13.81 -7.47
C ARG A 143 -23.62 13.82 -8.51
N ARG A 144 -23.26 13.78 -9.79
CA ARG A 144 -24.17 13.50 -10.91
C ARG A 144 -24.74 12.09 -10.72
N LYS A 145 -26.07 11.98 -10.57
CA LYS A 145 -26.79 10.70 -10.51
C LYS A 145 -27.11 10.29 -11.95
N SER A 146 -26.29 9.39 -12.52
CA SER A 146 -26.57 8.76 -13.81
C SER A 146 -27.72 7.76 -13.63
N SER A 147 -28.77 7.97 -14.42
CA SER A 147 -29.91 7.09 -14.60
C SER A 147 -29.52 5.80 -15.30
N ASP A 148 -29.84 4.64 -14.71
CA ASP A 148 -29.96 3.41 -15.49
C ASP A 148 -31.31 2.75 -15.14
N LYS A 149 -32.29 2.98 -16.01
CA LYS A 149 -33.65 2.45 -15.94
C LYS A 149 -33.76 1.41 -17.05
N ARG A 150 -33.28 0.19 -16.82
CA ARG A 150 -33.46 -0.92 -17.78
C ARG A 150 -34.84 -1.54 -17.60
N LYS A 151 -35.77 -1.14 -18.48
CA LYS A 151 -36.98 -1.90 -18.83
C LYS A 151 -36.55 -3.20 -19.51
N SER A 152 -37.01 -4.34 -19.02
CA SER A 152 -37.00 -5.61 -19.77
C SER A 152 -38.43 -6.10 -19.88
N SER A 153 -39.00 -5.91 -21.07
CA SER A 153 -40.26 -6.49 -21.52
C SER A 153 -40.05 -7.89 -22.09
N ASP A 154 -40.91 -8.81 -21.66
CA ASP A 154 -41.57 -9.86 -22.45
C ASP A 154 -40.70 -10.87 -23.24
N LYS A 155 -40.73 -12.15 -22.82
CA LYS A 155 -41.03 -13.27 -23.74
C LYS A 155 -41.39 -14.58 -23.03
N ARG A 156 -42.59 -15.04 -23.39
CA ARG A 156 -43.26 -16.33 -23.16
C ARG A 156 -42.41 -17.58 -23.44
N LYS A 157 -42.62 -18.64 -22.64
CA LYS A 157 -42.57 -20.09 -22.99
C LYS A 157 -43.43 -20.84 -21.96
N ARG A 158 -44.70 -21.16 -22.27
CA ARG A 158 -45.20 -22.48 -22.67
C ARG A 158 -44.80 -23.62 -21.71
N SER A 159 -45.73 -23.96 -20.83
CA SER A 159 -45.96 -25.31 -20.29
C SER A 159 -47.17 -25.91 -20.98
#